data_AF-A0AAN7MSN0-F1
#
_entry.id   AF-A0AAN7MSN0-F1
#
_cell.length_a   1.000
_cell.length_b   1.000
_cell.length_c   1.000
_cell.angle_alpha   90.00
_cell.angle_beta   90.00
_cell.angle_gamma   90.00
#
_symmetry.space_group_name_H-M   'P 1'
#
loop_
_entity.id
_entity.type
_entity.pdbx_description
1 polymer ?
#
loop_
_entity_poly.entity_id
_entity_poly.type
_entity_poly.pdbx_seq_one_letter_code
_entity_poly.pdbx_strand_id
1 'polypeptide(L)' 'MNLLFHRECCTKLETPSMYPRAKGILHALEEKGIGMAIASCSPRQEIAKTFLDKLHMK' A
#
# COMPACT_ATOMS: atom_id res chain seq x y z
N MET A 1 -26.84 -1.92 11.64
CA MET A 1 -25.73 -2.89 11.53
C MET A 1 -24.56 -2.16 10.90
N ASN A 2 -23.56 -1.79 11.70
CA ASN A 2 -22.51 -0.83 11.35
C ASN A 2 -21.51 -1.42 10.35
N LEU A 3 -21.55 -0.98 9.09
CA LEU A 3 -20.55 -1.31 8.05
C LEU A 3 -19.24 -0.51 8.19
N LEU A 4 -18.85 -0.09 9.41
CA LEU A 4 -17.73 0.83 9.65
C LEU A 4 -16.69 0.31 10.67
N PHE A 5 -16.35 -0.99 10.64
CA PHE A 5 -15.38 -1.60 11.56
C PHE A 5 -14.05 -2.05 10.90
N HIS A 6 -13.63 -1.43 9.79
CA HIS A 6 -12.31 -1.71 9.14
C HIS A 6 -11.47 -0.44 8.92
N ARG A 7 -11.74 0.68 9.62
CA ARG A 7 -11.00 1.94 9.38
C ARG A 7 -9.75 2.14 10.25
N GLU A 8 -9.54 1.34 11.29
CA GLU A 8 -8.48 1.59 12.29
C GLU A 8 -7.45 0.46 12.44
N CYS A 9 -7.50 -0.59 11.63
CA CYS A 9 -6.67 -1.78 11.88
C CYS A 9 -5.16 -1.61 11.64
N CYS A 10 -4.71 -0.56 10.96
CA CYS A 10 -3.28 -0.39 10.67
C CYS A 10 -2.64 0.64 11.59
N THR A 11 -1.60 0.25 12.29
CA THR A 11 -0.74 1.13 13.08
C THR A 11 0.62 1.32 12.40
N LYS A 12 1.32 2.42 12.73
CA LYS A 12 2.68 2.68 12.19
C LYS A 12 3.70 1.62 12.60
N LEU A 13 3.42 0.80 13.61
CA LEU A 13 4.33 -0.23 14.13
C LEU A 13 4.28 -1.52 13.31
N GLU A 14 3.15 -1.80 12.67
CA GLU A 14 2.99 -3.00 11.83
C GLU A 14 3.93 -2.99 10.63
N THR A 15 4.44 -4.17 10.29
CA THR A 15 5.28 -4.37 9.11
C THR A 15 4.39 -4.89 7.97
N PRO A 16 4.12 -4.07 6.94
CA PRO A 16 3.37 -4.55 5.78
C PRO A 16 4.18 -5.55 4.97
N SER A 17 3.48 -6.43 4.27
CA SER A 17 4.05 -7.27 3.23
C SER A 17 3.24 -7.12 1.95
N MET A 18 3.92 -7.25 0.81
CA MET A 18 3.23 -7.31 -0.48
C MET A 18 2.70 -8.73 -0.71
N TYR A 19 1.56 -8.83 -1.39
CA TYR A 19 1.14 -10.11 -1.95
C TYR A 19 2.25 -10.65 -2.87
N PRO A 20 2.58 -11.96 -2.82
CA PRO A 20 3.74 -12.50 -3.54
C PRO A 20 3.78 -12.15 -5.03
N ARG A 21 2.61 -12.07 -5.68
CA ARG A 21 2.48 -11.74 -7.10
C ARG A 21 2.51 -10.24 -7.41
N ALA A 22 2.17 -9.38 -6.44
CA ALA A 22 2.09 -7.94 -6.68
C ALA A 22 3.46 -7.35 -7.04
N LYS A 23 4.53 -7.79 -6.38
CA LYS A 23 5.90 -7.33 -6.65
C LYS A 23 6.33 -7.60 -8.09
N GLY A 24 6.04 -8.79 -8.62
CA GLY A 24 6.37 -9.13 -10.00
C GLY A 24 5.60 -8.29 -11.03
N ILE A 25 4.31 -8.03 -10.78
CA ILE A 25 3.49 -7.19 -11.66
C ILE A 25 4.03 -5.76 -11.69
N LEU A 26 4.33 -5.18 -10.53
CA LEU A 26 4.85 -3.82 -10.43
C LEU A 26 6.19 -3.66 -11.16
N HIS A 27 7.12 -4.61 -10.97
CA HIS A 27 8.38 -4.61 -11.69
C HIS A 27 8.20 -4.73 -13.21
N ALA A 28 7.30 -5.61 -13.67
CA ALA A 28 7.04 -5.75 -15.10
C ALA A 28 6.47 -4.47 -15.73
N LEU A 29 5.64 -3.72 -15.00
CA LEU A 29 5.12 -2.42 -15.47
C LEU A 29 6.23 -1.36 -15.51
N GLU A 30 7.09 -1.31 -14.49
CA GLU A 30 8.24 -0.42 -14.43
C GLU A 30 9.24 -0.70 -15.57
N GLU A 31 9.58 -1.96 -15.84
CA GLU A 31 10.46 -2.37 -16.94
C GLU A 31 9.90 -2.00 -18.33
N LYS A 32 8.57 -1.87 -18.44
CA LYS A 32 7.89 -1.42 -19.66
C LYS A 32 7.77 0.11 -19.75
N GLY A 33 8.23 0.85 -18.75
CA GLY A 33 8.14 2.31 -18.68
C GLY A 33 6.71 2.82 -18.47
N ILE A 34 5.82 2.00 -17.89
CA ILE A 34 4.43 2.39 -17.63
C ILE A 34 4.36 3.19 -16.33
N GLY A 35 3.85 4.42 -16.41
CA GLY A 35 3.62 5.26 -15.24
C GLY A 35 2.58 4.64 -14.30
N MET A 36 2.90 4.56 -13.01
CA MET A 36 2.05 4.01 -11.97
C MET A 36 1.70 5.06 -10.91
N ALA A 37 0.52 4.93 -10.30
CA ALA A 37 0.08 5.75 -9.18
C ALA A 37 -0.67 4.89 -8.16
N ILE A 38 -0.58 5.25 -6.87
CA ILE A 38 -1.24 4.53 -5.78
C ILE A 38 -2.37 5.37 -5.23
N ALA A 39 -3.61 4.87 -5.34
CA ALA A 39 -4.79 5.44 -4.70
C ALA A 39 -5.11 4.67 -3.42
N SER A 40 -4.94 5.30 -2.26
CA SER A 40 -5.24 4.70 -0.95
C SER A 40 -6.54 5.26 -0.37
N CYS A 41 -7.41 4.38 0.11
CA CYS A 41 -8.62 4.73 0.87
C CYS A 41 -8.38 4.79 2.38
N SER A 42 -7.12 4.76 2.84
CA SER A 42 -6.80 4.91 4.27
C SER A 42 -7.32 6.26 4.77
N PRO A 43 -8.04 6.32 5.90
CA PRO A 43 -8.47 7.58 6.50
C PRO A 43 -7.28 8.38 7.08
N ARG A 44 -6.11 7.74 7.24
CA ARG A 44 -4.89 8.32 7.79
C ARG A 44 -3.77 8.26 6.76
N GLN A 45 -3.44 9.42 6.19
CA GLN A 45 -2.45 9.55 5.12
C GLN A 45 -1.05 9.16 5.58
N GLU A 46 -0.69 9.51 6.82
CA GLU A 46 0.60 9.23 7.42
C GLU A 46 0.87 7.73 7.56
N ILE A 47 -0.16 6.91 7.75
CA ILE A 47 -0.02 5.45 7.81
C ILE A 47 0.14 4.86 6.43
N ALA A 48 -0.63 5.34 5.44
CA ALA A 48 -0.44 4.93 4.06
C ALA A 48 1.00 5.22 3.60
N LYS A 49 1.50 6.44 3.86
CA LYS A 49 2.89 6.82 3.57
C LYS A 49 3.90 5.92 4.29
N THR A 50 3.73 5.71 5.60
CA THR A 50 4.61 4.82 6.39
C THR A 50 4.68 3.42 5.78
N PHE A 51 3.56 2.88 5.31
CA PHE A 51 3.51 1.54 4.71
C PHE A 51 4.22 1.51 3.36
N LEU A 52 4.00 2.52 2.51
CA LEU A 52 4.70 2.65 1.24
C LEU A 52 6.22 2.77 1.43
N ASP A 53 6.66 3.58 2.41
CA ASP A 53 8.08 3.70 2.77
C ASP A 53 8.67 2.36 3.21
N LYS A 54 7.96 1.61 4.09
CA LYS A 54 8.38 0.28 4.56
C LYS A 54 8.44 -0.77 3.45
N LEU A 55 7.61 -0.63 2.42
CA LEU A 55 7.61 -1.50 1.24
C LEU A 55 8.63 -1.05 0.17
N HIS A 56 9.34 0.05 0.40
CA HIS A 56 10.23 0.72 -0.57
C HIS A 56 9.51 1.10 -1.86
N MET A 57 8.25 1.52 -1.76
CA MET A 57 7.42 1.99 -2.86
C MET A 57 7.34 3.52 -2.78
N LYS A 58 7.93 4.21 -3.75
CA LYS A 58 7.89 5.69 -3.86
C LYS A 58 7.11 6.12 -5.09
#